data_AF-A0A7W0G6B3-F1
#
_entry.id   AF-A0A7W0G6B3-F1
#
_cell.length_a   1.000
_cell.length_b   1.000
_cell.length_c   1.000
_cell.angle_alpha   90.00
_cell.angle_beta   90.00
_cell.angle_gamma   90.00
#
_symmetry.space_group_name_H-M   'P 1'
#
loop_
_entity.id
_entity.type
_entity.pdbx_description
1 polymer ?
#
loop_
_entity_poly.entity_id
_entity_poly.type
_entity_poly.pdbx_seq_one_letter_code
_entity_poly.pdbx_strand_id
1 'polypeptide(L)'
;MHRLIWLVPILPLLGAAINGLLGRRFRFSERIVSVVAVGSVALAFLISVGAVASYGFGEHPIWPRPYVTSEDGAFGYTWIPGGGVELSQGLAERAEIETGEKLLEEARRARVERGLGANDPVLVGGSKAEERKGVGALLDVEWSFQLDALSSIFMLIVTGVGLCIFVFATGYMHGDSGFYRFFAYLGLFMFSMLVLVMGSNFMMMFVGWEGVGLCSYLLIGYYFDRREAGDAARKAFITNRIGDFGFALAVFAIIATFGSTQYTSVMEQARTYPMELIGTWGIMSWIALGLFIGACGKSAQIPLYVWLPDAMAGPTPVSALIHAATMVTAGLYMLTRTNVIFQHSQTMMMVVAIVGALTAIFAATIGITQNDIKKVLAYSTVSQLGFMFLACGVGA
;
A
#
# COMPACT_ATOMS: atom_id res chain seq x y z
N MET A 1 11.17 22.51 2.92
CA MET A 1 9.86 22.25 2.27
C MET A 1 9.34 20.84 2.54
N HIS A 2 10.20 19.87 2.89
CA HIS A 2 9.80 18.50 3.21
C HIS A 2 8.72 18.35 4.29
N ARG A 3 8.62 19.27 5.27
CA ARG A 3 7.54 19.27 6.26
C ARG A 3 6.13 19.48 5.68
N LEU A 4 6.03 19.95 4.43
CA LEU A 4 4.77 20.22 3.74
C LEU A 4 4.30 19.05 2.86
N ILE A 5 4.98 17.90 2.90
CA ILE A 5 4.67 16.76 2.01
C ILE A 5 3.24 16.24 2.19
N TRP A 6 2.65 16.41 3.36
CA TRP A 6 1.25 16.04 3.62
C TRP A 6 0.24 16.85 2.78
N LEU A 7 0.62 18.03 2.28
CA LEU A 7 -0.22 18.81 1.37
C LEU A 7 -0.27 18.22 -0.06
N VAL A 8 0.75 17.46 -0.45
CA VAL A 8 0.87 16.90 -1.81
C VAL A 8 -0.35 16.03 -2.20
N PRO A 9 -0.80 15.04 -1.39
CA PRO A 9 -2.04 14.33 -1.67
C PRO A 9 -3.30 15.18 -1.46
N ILE A 10 -3.31 16.08 -0.47
CA ILE A 10 -4.50 16.86 -0.11
C ILE A 10 -4.90 17.86 -1.19
N LEU A 11 -3.94 18.44 -1.90
CA LEU A 11 -4.21 19.43 -2.94
C LEU A 11 -5.07 18.87 -4.11
N PRO A 12 -4.70 17.74 -4.76
CA PRO A 12 -5.57 17.10 -5.75
C PRO A 12 -6.92 16.67 -5.19
N LEU A 13 -7.00 16.26 -3.91
CA LEU A 13 -8.27 15.93 -3.26
C LEU A 13 -9.18 17.17 -3.14
N LEU A 14 -8.63 18.31 -2.72
CA LEU A 14 -9.37 19.56 -2.66
C LEU A 14 -9.83 20.02 -4.04
N GLY A 15 -8.96 19.92 -5.05
CA GLY A 15 -9.33 20.20 -6.45
C GLY A 15 -10.47 19.30 -6.93
N ALA A 16 -10.41 18.01 -6.61
CA ALA A 16 -11.47 17.05 -6.91
C ALA A 16 -12.78 17.37 -6.20
N ALA A 17 -12.73 17.70 -4.91
CA ALA A 17 -13.90 18.03 -4.10
C ALA A 17 -14.57 19.33 -4.59
N ILE A 18 -13.79 20.38 -4.89
CA ILE A 18 -14.30 21.63 -5.44
C ILE A 18 -15.00 21.37 -6.78
N ASN A 19 -14.34 20.67 -7.71
CA ASN A 19 -14.92 20.39 -9.02
C ASN A 19 -16.13 19.45 -8.95
N GLY A 20 -16.09 18.43 -8.11
CA GLY A 20 -17.17 17.45 -7.96
C GLY A 20 -18.41 18.00 -7.27
N LEU A 21 -18.23 18.69 -6.13
CA LEU A 21 -19.34 19.17 -5.29
C LEU A 21 -19.85 20.53 -5.73
N LEU A 22 -18.94 21.47 -6.00
CA LEU A 22 -19.30 22.86 -6.34
C LEU A 22 -19.50 23.04 -7.84
N GLY A 23 -18.73 22.32 -8.67
CA GLY A 23 -18.82 22.43 -10.13
C GLY A 23 -20.23 22.16 -10.67
N ARG A 24 -20.91 21.11 -10.18
CA ARG A 24 -22.31 20.83 -10.54
C ARG A 24 -23.29 21.81 -9.91
N ARG A 25 -23.11 22.13 -8.62
CA ARG A 25 -24.04 22.99 -7.85
C ARG A 25 -24.08 24.42 -8.37
N PHE A 26 -22.92 24.97 -8.74
CA PHE A 26 -22.76 26.36 -9.19
C PHE A 26 -22.54 26.50 -10.71
N ARG A 27 -22.63 25.40 -11.47
CA ARG A 27 -22.44 25.37 -12.93
C ARG A 27 -21.16 26.08 -13.38
N PHE A 28 -20.03 25.65 -12.82
CA PHE A 28 -18.73 26.20 -13.20
C PHE A 28 -18.46 26.05 -14.69
N SER A 29 -17.85 27.07 -15.28
CA SER A 29 -17.36 26.98 -16.66
C SER A 29 -16.18 26.00 -16.73
N GLU A 30 -15.95 25.40 -17.89
CA GLU A 30 -14.82 24.48 -18.12
C GLU A 30 -13.47 25.12 -17.79
N ARG A 31 -13.34 26.44 -18.00
CA ARG A 31 -12.14 27.20 -17.62
C ARG A 31 -11.90 27.16 -16.11
N ILE A 32 -12.93 27.38 -15.29
CA ILE A 32 -12.81 27.36 -13.83
C ILE A 32 -12.44 25.96 -13.36
N VAL A 33 -13.14 24.93 -13.87
CA VAL A 33 -12.86 23.52 -13.53
C VAL A 33 -11.41 23.16 -13.87
N SER A 34 -10.95 23.57 -15.05
CA SER A 34 -9.58 23.34 -15.54
C SER A 34 -8.55 24.03 -14.65
N VAL A 35 -8.76 25.30 -14.31
CA VAL A 35 -7.83 26.08 -13.46
C VAL A 35 -7.74 25.45 -12.06
N VAL A 36 -8.86 25.05 -11.47
CA VAL A 36 -8.88 24.36 -10.17
C VAL A 36 -8.15 23.02 -10.24
N ALA A 37 -8.45 22.20 -11.26
CA ALA A 37 -7.86 20.88 -11.41
C ALA A 37 -6.34 20.97 -11.64
N VAL A 38 -5.93 21.67 -12.71
CA VAL A 38 -4.52 21.82 -13.10
C VAL A 38 -3.75 22.56 -12.01
N GLY A 39 -4.31 23.64 -11.45
CA GLY A 39 -3.67 24.44 -10.41
C GLY A 39 -3.41 23.65 -9.13
N SER A 40 -4.35 22.80 -8.71
CA SER A 40 -4.16 21.94 -7.53
C SER A 40 -3.01 20.93 -7.71
N VAL A 41 -2.92 20.31 -8.89
CA VAL A 41 -1.85 19.33 -9.20
C VAL A 41 -0.51 20.04 -9.42
N ALA A 42 -0.51 21.23 -10.05
CA ALA A 42 0.68 22.03 -10.24
C ALA A 42 1.30 22.46 -8.90
N LEU A 43 0.48 22.90 -7.94
CA LEU A 43 0.96 23.22 -6.61
C LEU A 43 1.51 21.99 -5.88
N ALA A 44 0.84 20.84 -6.02
CA ALA A 44 1.34 19.58 -5.48
C ALA A 44 2.71 19.21 -6.08
N PHE A 45 2.89 19.35 -7.39
CA PHE A 45 4.18 19.12 -8.06
C PHE A 45 5.28 20.07 -7.56
N LEU A 46 4.98 21.36 -7.40
CA LEU A 46 5.95 22.33 -6.87
C LEU A 46 6.39 21.97 -5.43
N ILE A 47 5.44 21.56 -4.59
CA ILE A 47 5.76 21.08 -3.23
C ILE A 47 6.58 19.80 -3.29
N SER A 48 6.26 18.85 -4.18
CA SER A 48 7.03 17.62 -4.39
C SER A 48 8.49 17.92 -4.76
N VAL A 49 8.71 18.78 -5.76
CA VAL A 49 10.06 19.19 -6.18
C VAL A 49 10.80 19.89 -5.04
N GLY A 50 10.15 20.83 -4.36
CA GLY A 50 10.73 21.53 -3.21
C GLY A 50 11.06 20.61 -2.04
N ALA A 51 10.21 19.60 -1.78
CA ALA A 51 10.44 18.59 -0.74
C ALA A 51 11.67 17.75 -1.06
N VAL A 52 11.76 17.18 -2.27
CA VAL A 52 12.89 16.34 -2.71
C VAL A 52 14.19 17.16 -2.79
N ALA A 53 14.14 18.40 -3.30
CA ALA A 53 15.31 19.29 -3.30
C ALA A 53 15.79 19.57 -1.86
N SER A 54 14.86 19.83 -0.93
CA SER A 54 15.21 20.16 0.46
C SER A 54 15.62 18.96 1.33
N TYR A 55 15.21 17.74 0.97
CA TYR A 55 15.46 16.54 1.78
C TYR A 55 16.45 15.57 1.14
N GLY A 56 16.32 15.33 -0.16
CA GLY A 56 17.15 14.37 -0.90
C GLY A 56 18.46 14.95 -1.41
N PHE A 57 18.47 16.19 -1.91
CA PHE A 57 19.67 16.81 -2.49
C PHE A 57 20.36 17.83 -1.57
N GLY A 58 19.61 18.46 -0.67
CA GLY A 58 20.16 19.45 0.25
C GLY A 58 20.76 18.82 1.49
N GLU A 59 21.85 18.05 1.37
CA GLU A 59 22.69 17.47 2.44
C GLU A 59 21.99 17.33 3.81
N HIS A 60 20.79 16.77 3.84
CA HIS A 60 20.00 16.80 5.06
C HIS A 60 20.67 15.83 6.04
N PRO A 61 20.94 16.21 7.30
CA PRO A 61 21.77 15.41 8.21
C PRO A 61 21.24 13.98 8.45
N ILE A 62 19.95 13.78 8.19
CA ILE A 62 19.21 12.54 8.45
C ILE A 62 19.11 11.67 7.17
N TRP A 63 19.38 12.23 5.99
CA TRP A 63 19.37 11.47 4.73
C TRP A 63 20.48 10.40 4.74
N PRO A 64 20.22 9.14 4.31
CA PRO A 64 19.05 8.65 3.58
C PRO A 64 17.95 8.00 4.43
N ARG A 65 17.88 8.25 5.74
CA ARG A 65 16.80 7.68 6.57
C ARG A 65 15.43 8.22 6.10
N PRO A 66 14.35 7.44 6.17
CA PRO A 66 13.02 7.94 5.83
C PRO A 66 12.60 9.07 6.77
N TYR A 67 12.04 10.15 6.23
CA TYR A 67 11.36 11.18 7.00
C TYR A 67 9.88 10.81 7.14
N VAL A 68 9.32 10.83 8.34
CA VAL A 68 7.89 10.57 8.58
C VAL A 68 7.26 11.80 9.24
N THR A 69 6.13 12.27 8.72
CA THR A 69 5.49 13.52 9.17
C THR A 69 4.96 13.50 10.61
N SER A 70 4.79 12.32 11.20
CA SER A 70 4.39 12.19 12.61
C SER A 70 5.56 12.42 13.57
N GLU A 71 6.80 12.13 13.17
CA GLU A 71 7.98 12.21 14.05
C GLU A 71 8.33 13.64 14.47
N ASP A 72 8.08 14.62 13.61
CA ASP A 72 8.41 16.03 13.85
C ASP A 72 7.17 16.89 14.12
N GLY A 73 6.01 16.26 14.29
CA GLY A 73 4.73 16.91 14.54
C GLY A 73 4.18 17.72 13.36
N ALA A 74 4.72 17.56 12.14
CA ALA A 74 4.24 18.28 10.97
C ALA A 74 2.83 17.85 10.57
N PHE A 75 2.56 16.54 10.57
CA PHE A 75 1.24 15.96 10.30
C PHE A 75 1.20 14.49 10.72
N GLY A 76 0.32 14.16 11.64
CA GLY A 76 0.07 12.78 12.04
C GLY A 76 -1.11 12.72 12.98
N TYR A 77 -1.99 11.74 12.80
CA TYR A 77 -3.02 11.44 13.78
C TYR A 77 -3.19 9.92 13.88
N THR A 78 -3.48 9.46 15.09
CA THR A 78 -3.84 8.06 15.33
C THR A 78 -5.19 7.77 14.70
N TRP A 79 -5.21 6.99 13.63
CA TRP A 79 -6.43 6.60 12.92
C TRP A 79 -7.15 5.45 13.63
N ILE A 80 -6.41 4.41 14.00
CA ILE A 80 -6.93 3.30 14.81
C ILE A 80 -6.10 3.29 16.09
N PRO A 81 -6.65 3.73 17.23
CA PRO A 81 -5.94 3.67 18.48
C PRO A 81 -5.69 2.20 18.83
N GLY A 82 -4.48 1.92 19.31
CA GLY A 82 -4.13 0.60 19.83
C GLY A 82 -5.15 0.19 20.89
N GLY A 83 -6.07 -0.69 20.49
CA GLY A 83 -7.03 -1.28 21.41
C GLY A 83 -6.24 -2.17 22.35
N GLY A 84 -6.06 -1.73 23.60
CA GLY A 84 -5.73 -2.63 24.68
C GLY A 84 -6.87 -3.62 24.83
N VAL A 85 -6.87 -4.68 24.01
CA VAL A 85 -7.57 -5.90 24.39
C VAL A 85 -6.76 -6.40 25.57
N GLU A 86 -7.22 -6.04 26.77
CA GLU A 86 -6.77 -6.70 27.98
C GLU A 86 -7.06 -8.19 27.79
N LEU A 87 -6.03 -8.94 27.42
CA LEU A 87 -5.93 -10.39 27.61
C LEU A 87 -5.90 -10.72 29.13
N SER A 88 -6.55 -9.92 29.99
CA SER A 88 -6.45 -9.97 31.44
C SER A 88 -7.16 -11.20 31.99
N GLN A 89 -8.33 -11.58 31.46
CA GLN A 89 -9.09 -12.69 32.06
C GLN A 89 -8.38 -14.04 31.93
N GLY A 90 -7.85 -14.39 30.75
CA GLY A 90 -7.20 -15.69 30.56
C GLY A 90 -5.77 -15.79 31.11
N LEU A 91 -5.04 -14.67 31.17
CA LEU A 91 -3.67 -14.63 31.69
C LEU A 91 -3.63 -14.45 33.21
N ALA A 92 -4.56 -13.69 33.79
CA ALA A 92 -4.72 -13.61 35.25
C ALA A 92 -5.11 -14.98 35.81
N GLU A 93 -6.06 -15.68 35.17
CA GLU A 93 -6.47 -17.03 35.59
C GLU A 93 -5.29 -18.02 35.50
N ARG A 94 -4.48 -17.96 34.44
CA ARG A 94 -3.25 -18.76 34.34
C ARG A 94 -2.19 -18.40 35.38
N ALA A 95 -1.99 -17.10 35.65
CA ALA A 95 -1.04 -16.64 36.65
C ALA A 95 -1.46 -17.04 38.07
N GLU A 96 -2.77 -17.04 38.36
CA GLU A 96 -3.34 -17.54 39.61
C GLU A 96 -3.13 -19.06 39.75
N ILE A 97 -3.37 -19.83 38.68
CA ILE A 97 -3.12 -21.28 38.66
C ILE A 97 -1.64 -21.58 38.89
N GLU A 98 -0.72 -20.94 38.16
CA GLU A 98 0.73 -21.13 38.33
C GLU A 98 1.23 -20.70 39.72
N THR A 99 0.67 -19.62 40.27
CA THR A 99 1.00 -19.18 41.64
C THR A 99 0.52 -20.22 42.66
N GLY A 100 -0.69 -20.77 42.47
CA GLY A 100 -1.23 -21.83 43.31
C GLY A 100 -0.38 -23.10 43.30
N GLU A 101 0.06 -23.55 42.12
CA GLU A 101 0.92 -24.73 41.99
C GLU A 101 2.29 -24.55 42.65
N LYS A 102 2.94 -23.40 42.46
CA LYS A 102 4.24 -23.09 43.10
C LYS A 102 4.14 -23.08 44.62
N LEU A 103 3.09 -22.45 45.17
CA LEU A 103 2.86 -22.40 46.61
C LEU A 103 2.61 -23.80 47.20
N LEU A 104 1.88 -24.65 46.48
CA LEU A 104 1.65 -26.04 46.88
C LEU A 104 2.94 -26.87 46.85
N GLU A 105 3.81 -26.65 45.88
CA GLU A 105 5.09 -27.35 45.78
C GLU A 105 6.05 -26.92 46.90
N GLU A 106 6.15 -25.62 47.17
CA GLU A 106 6.95 -25.08 48.28
C GLU A 106 6.42 -25.54 49.64
N ALA A 107 5.10 -25.59 49.83
CA ALA A 107 4.48 -26.12 51.05
C ALA A 107 4.83 -27.60 51.26
N ARG A 108 4.83 -28.42 50.19
CA ARG A 108 5.24 -29.83 50.28
C ARG A 108 6.71 -29.97 50.67
N ARG A 109 7.61 -29.19 50.04
CA ARG A 109 9.04 -29.22 50.38
C ARG A 109 9.29 -28.83 51.84
N ALA A 110 8.69 -27.74 52.29
CA ALA A 110 8.84 -27.26 53.67
C ALA A 110 8.28 -28.26 54.71
N ARG A 111 7.22 -29.01 54.38
CA ARG A 111 6.69 -30.09 55.24
C ARG A 111 7.66 -31.25 55.39
N VAL A 112 8.27 -31.68 54.29
CA VAL A 112 9.24 -32.77 54.28
C VAL A 112 10.49 -32.40 55.07
N GLU A 113 11.02 -31.19 54.87
CA GLU A 113 12.20 -30.70 55.59
C GLU A 113 11.98 -30.54 57.10
N ARG A 114 10.76 -30.22 57.53
CA ARG A 114 10.41 -29.99 58.93
C ARG A 114 9.77 -31.21 59.63
N GLY A 115 9.60 -32.32 58.91
CA GLY A 115 9.03 -33.56 59.46
C GLY A 115 7.57 -33.43 59.92
N LEU A 116 6.79 -32.56 59.28
CA LEU A 116 5.41 -32.24 59.67
C LEU A 116 4.39 -33.21 59.03
N GLY A 117 3.29 -33.47 59.74
CA GLY A 117 2.20 -34.33 59.28
C GLY A 117 1.39 -33.71 58.14
N ALA A 118 0.64 -34.54 57.41
CA ALA A 118 -0.11 -34.11 56.22
C ALA A 118 -1.13 -32.98 56.48
N ASN A 119 -1.59 -32.83 57.72
CA ASN A 119 -2.59 -31.84 58.12
C ASN A 119 -2.00 -30.65 58.90
N ASP A 120 -0.69 -30.60 59.11
CA ASP A 120 -0.09 -29.51 59.88
C ASP A 120 -0.01 -28.22 59.04
N PRO A 121 -0.44 -27.06 59.58
CA PRO A 121 -0.40 -25.80 58.84
C PRO A 121 1.05 -25.36 58.61
N VAL A 122 1.38 -25.01 57.36
CA VAL A 122 2.72 -24.53 56.98
C VAL A 122 2.60 -23.18 56.31
N LEU A 123 3.33 -22.21 56.85
CA LEU A 123 3.43 -20.86 56.30
C LEU A 123 4.50 -20.85 55.20
N VAL A 124 4.10 -20.45 54.00
CA VAL A 124 4.98 -20.29 52.82
C VAL A 124 4.99 -18.81 52.44
N GLY A 125 6.15 -18.28 52.06
CA GLY A 125 6.30 -16.90 51.62
C GLY A 125 5.66 -16.69 50.25
N GLY A 126 4.66 -15.81 50.16
CA GLY A 126 3.93 -15.56 48.92
C GLY A 126 4.76 -14.81 47.88
N SER A 127 5.39 -15.52 46.94
CA SER A 127 5.83 -14.93 45.68
C SER A 127 4.70 -15.09 44.65
N LYS A 128 3.98 -14.02 44.34
CA LYS A 128 3.04 -14.03 43.19
C LYS A 128 3.84 -14.29 41.91
N ALA A 129 3.34 -15.14 41.02
CA ALA A 129 3.87 -15.17 39.66
C ALA A 129 3.68 -13.77 39.05
N GLU A 130 4.72 -13.26 38.38
CA GLU A 130 4.60 -11.98 37.67
C GLU A 130 3.44 -12.07 36.67
N GLU A 131 2.53 -11.11 36.77
CA GLU A 131 1.48 -10.90 35.79
C GLU A 131 2.16 -10.49 34.48
N ARG A 132 2.51 -11.47 33.65
CA ARG A 132 3.00 -11.21 32.31
C ARG A 132 1.84 -10.60 31.55
N LYS A 133 1.85 -9.28 31.42
CA LYS A 133 1.00 -8.57 30.46
C LYS A 133 1.20 -9.25 29.12
N GLY A 134 0.20 -10.00 28.67
CA GLY A 134 0.16 -10.49 27.31
C GLY A 134 0.26 -9.28 26.42
N VAL A 135 1.30 -9.22 25.59
CA VAL A 135 1.40 -8.24 24.53
C VAL A 135 0.34 -8.64 23.48
N GLY A 136 -0.93 -8.33 23.77
CA GLY A 136 -1.89 -8.11 22.70
C GLY A 136 -1.32 -6.97 21.89
N ALA A 137 -1.10 -7.18 20.59
CA ALA A 137 -0.48 -6.19 19.73
C ALA A 137 -1.16 -4.83 19.93
N LEU A 138 -0.45 -3.87 20.52
CA LEU A 138 -0.86 -2.47 20.60
C LEU A 138 -0.77 -1.92 19.17
N LEU A 139 -1.79 -2.22 18.38
CA LEU A 139 -1.80 -1.89 16.97
C LEU A 139 -2.28 -0.45 16.82
N ASP A 140 -1.35 0.48 17.00
CA ASP A 140 -1.57 1.89 16.72
C ASP A 140 -1.35 2.14 15.22
N VAL A 141 -2.44 2.42 14.50
CA VAL A 141 -2.36 2.79 13.08
C VAL A 141 -2.36 4.30 12.98
N GLU A 142 -1.20 4.86 12.65
CA GLU A 142 -1.08 6.28 12.38
C GLU A 142 -1.45 6.60 10.92
N TRP A 143 -2.11 7.74 10.73
CA TRP A 143 -2.24 8.38 9.43
C TRP A 143 -1.12 9.41 9.28
N SER A 144 -0.02 8.99 8.66
CA SER A 144 1.15 9.84 8.41
C SER A 144 1.77 9.53 7.05
N PHE A 145 2.61 10.45 6.57
CA PHE A 145 3.27 10.33 5.28
C PHE A 145 4.78 10.16 5.45
N GLN A 146 5.39 9.32 4.62
CA GLN A 146 6.82 9.04 4.59
C GLN A 146 7.44 9.58 3.30
N LEU A 147 8.62 10.18 3.43
CA LEU A 147 9.49 10.59 2.33
C LEU A 147 10.86 9.91 2.46
N ASP A 148 11.15 9.04 1.51
CA ASP A 148 12.44 8.39 1.31
C ASP A 148 12.81 8.38 -0.18
N ALA A 149 13.94 7.78 -0.57
CA ALA A 149 14.37 7.74 -1.96
C ALA A 149 13.31 7.16 -2.91
N LEU A 150 12.69 6.03 -2.53
CA LEU A 150 11.68 5.37 -3.36
C LEU A 150 10.39 6.21 -3.46
N SER A 151 9.89 6.75 -2.34
CA SER A 151 8.69 7.61 -2.32
C SER A 151 8.95 8.92 -3.06
N SER A 152 10.16 9.46 -2.99
CA SER A 152 10.55 10.69 -3.69
C SER A 152 10.45 10.54 -5.21
N ILE A 153 11.00 9.45 -5.76
CA ILE A 153 10.95 9.15 -7.19
C ILE A 153 9.49 8.99 -7.63
N PHE A 154 8.71 8.16 -6.94
CA PHE A 154 7.32 7.93 -7.29
C PHE A 154 6.45 9.18 -7.13
N MET A 155 6.63 9.96 -6.06
CA MET A 155 5.91 11.22 -5.86
C MET A 155 6.17 12.22 -6.99
N LEU A 156 7.42 12.36 -7.45
CA LEU A 156 7.77 13.23 -8.57
C LEU A 156 7.19 12.73 -9.90
N ILE A 157 7.24 11.42 -10.17
CA ILE A 157 6.63 10.82 -11.37
C ILE A 157 5.11 11.05 -11.35
N VAL A 158 4.46 10.71 -10.24
CA VAL A 158 3.01 10.79 -10.06
C VAL A 158 2.53 12.23 -10.20
N THR A 159 3.16 13.20 -9.54
CA THR A 159 2.78 14.62 -9.67
C THR A 159 3.20 15.27 -10.99
N GLY A 160 4.39 14.94 -11.52
CA GLY A 160 4.92 15.52 -12.75
C GLY A 160 4.20 15.03 -14.01
N VAL A 161 4.13 13.71 -14.19
CA VAL A 161 3.36 13.11 -15.31
C VAL A 161 1.87 13.39 -15.13
N GLY A 162 1.37 13.36 -13.89
CA GLY A 162 0.01 13.77 -13.55
C GLY A 162 -0.30 15.18 -14.05
N LEU A 163 0.57 16.17 -13.79
CA LEU A 163 0.39 17.54 -14.27
C LEU A 163 0.27 17.61 -15.80
N CYS A 164 1.16 16.94 -16.53
CA CYS A 164 1.10 16.87 -17.99
C CYS A 164 -0.23 16.29 -18.49
N ILE A 165 -0.73 15.24 -17.83
CA ILE A 165 -2.01 14.61 -18.17
C ILE A 165 -3.18 15.53 -17.86
N PHE A 166 -3.16 16.26 -16.75
CA PHE A 166 -4.22 17.21 -16.42
C PHE A 166 -4.29 18.32 -17.46
N VAL A 167 -3.15 18.89 -17.88
CA VAL A 167 -3.11 19.89 -18.96
C VAL A 167 -3.64 19.30 -20.27
N PHE A 168 -3.18 18.11 -20.66
CA PHE A 168 -3.65 17.43 -21.87
C PHE A 168 -5.16 17.16 -21.83
N ALA A 169 -5.68 16.72 -20.68
CA ALA A 169 -7.09 16.43 -20.48
C ALA A 169 -8.00 17.64 -20.67
N THR A 170 -7.52 18.86 -20.35
CA THR A 170 -8.35 20.08 -20.52
C THR A 170 -8.68 20.35 -21.99
N GLY A 171 -7.74 20.07 -22.90
CA GLY A 171 -7.98 20.18 -24.33
C GLY A 171 -8.77 18.99 -24.88
N TYR A 172 -8.43 17.78 -24.44
CA TYR A 172 -9.07 16.55 -24.93
C TYR A 172 -10.55 16.45 -24.56
N MET A 173 -10.92 16.87 -23.36
CA MET A 173 -12.29 16.76 -22.84
C MET A 173 -13.16 17.99 -23.14
N HIS A 174 -12.66 18.98 -23.87
CA HIS A 174 -13.38 20.22 -24.15
C HIS A 174 -14.74 19.95 -24.81
N GLY A 175 -15.81 20.54 -24.26
CA GLY A 175 -17.18 20.35 -24.76
C GLY A 175 -17.86 19.05 -24.31
N ASP A 176 -17.21 18.21 -23.50
CA ASP A 176 -17.84 17.00 -22.94
C ASP A 176 -18.78 17.37 -21.77
N SER A 177 -20.02 16.85 -21.80
CA SER A 177 -21.05 17.14 -20.79
C SER A 177 -20.64 16.78 -19.34
N GLY A 178 -19.72 15.84 -19.17
CA GLY A 178 -19.24 15.36 -17.87
C GLY A 178 -17.92 15.98 -17.42
N PHE A 179 -17.49 17.11 -17.98
CA PHE A 179 -16.18 17.75 -17.72
C PHE A 179 -15.81 17.85 -16.24
N TYR A 180 -16.71 18.38 -15.39
CA TYR A 180 -16.46 18.52 -13.94
C TYR A 180 -16.30 17.17 -13.23
N ARG A 181 -17.07 16.16 -13.65
CA ARG A 181 -17.02 14.80 -13.10
C ARG A 181 -15.72 14.11 -13.49
N PHE A 182 -15.28 14.30 -14.73
CA PHE A 182 -14.01 13.77 -15.21
C PHE A 182 -12.83 14.26 -14.36
N PHE A 183 -12.72 15.58 -14.16
CA PHE A 183 -11.64 16.15 -13.35
C PHE A 183 -11.76 15.84 -11.85
N ALA A 184 -12.97 15.63 -11.33
CA ALA A 184 -13.16 15.15 -9.97
C ALA A 184 -12.61 13.72 -9.80
N TYR A 185 -12.92 12.81 -10.72
CA TYR A 185 -12.40 11.44 -10.68
C TYR A 185 -10.89 11.39 -10.91
N LEU A 186 -10.36 12.22 -11.81
CA LEU A 186 -8.93 12.32 -12.08
C LEU A 186 -8.15 12.82 -10.84
N GLY A 187 -8.69 13.82 -10.15
CA GLY A 187 -8.10 14.33 -8.89
C GLY A 187 -8.20 13.34 -7.73
N LEU A 188 -9.31 12.60 -7.62
CA LEU A 188 -9.46 11.55 -6.60
C LEU A 188 -8.50 10.38 -6.85
N PHE A 189 -8.28 10.03 -8.12
CA PHE A 189 -7.28 9.06 -8.53
C PHE A 189 -5.88 9.53 -8.13
N MET A 190 -5.55 10.80 -8.40
CA MET A 190 -4.27 11.42 -8.06
C MET A 190 -4.02 11.39 -6.55
N PHE A 191 -5.01 11.78 -5.75
CA PHE A 191 -4.98 11.68 -4.30
C PHE A 191 -4.72 10.25 -3.83
N SER A 192 -5.49 9.28 -4.33
CA SER A 192 -5.37 7.88 -3.91
C SER A 192 -3.99 7.32 -4.23
N MET A 193 -3.43 7.63 -5.41
CA MET A 193 -2.08 7.21 -5.79
C MET A 193 -1.02 7.87 -4.90
N LEU A 194 -1.18 9.14 -4.54
CA LEU A 194 -0.24 9.84 -3.65
C LEU A 194 -0.29 9.27 -2.22
N VAL A 195 -1.48 8.93 -1.72
CA VAL A 195 -1.62 8.22 -0.43
C VAL A 195 -0.92 6.85 -0.48
N LEU A 196 -1.03 6.13 -1.60
CA LEU A 196 -0.38 4.83 -1.78
C LEU A 196 1.15 4.94 -1.70
N VAL A 197 1.75 5.89 -2.43
CA VAL A 197 3.22 5.98 -2.54
C VAL A 197 3.88 6.75 -1.40
N MET A 198 3.13 7.63 -0.72
CA MET A 198 3.64 8.44 0.39
C MET A 198 3.18 7.92 1.75
N GLY A 199 2.33 6.89 1.84
CA GLY A 199 1.91 6.35 3.13
C GLY A 199 3.12 5.87 3.97
N SER A 200 3.07 6.04 5.29
CA SER A 200 4.12 5.57 6.20
C SER A 200 4.02 4.09 6.59
N ASN A 201 2.88 3.46 6.31
CA ASN A 201 2.57 2.11 6.75
C ASN A 201 1.71 1.33 5.75
N PHE A 202 1.63 0.00 5.96
CA PHE A 202 0.87 -0.92 5.10
C PHE A 202 -0.63 -0.59 5.03
N MET A 203 -1.22 -0.03 6.08
CA MET A 203 -2.64 0.35 6.10
C MET A 203 -2.91 1.55 5.19
N MET A 204 -2.05 2.57 5.25
CA MET A 204 -2.10 3.74 4.36
C MET A 204 -1.94 3.32 2.90
N MET A 205 -0.99 2.42 2.61
CA MET A 205 -0.84 1.85 1.27
C MET A 205 -2.10 1.10 0.85
N PHE A 206 -2.70 0.28 1.70
CA PHE A 206 -3.96 -0.43 1.40
C PHE A 206 -5.11 0.52 1.12
N VAL A 207 -5.26 1.61 1.88
CA VAL A 207 -6.27 2.65 1.60
C VAL A 207 -6.05 3.30 0.24
N GLY A 208 -4.81 3.70 -0.07
CA GLY A 208 -4.47 4.24 -1.39
C GLY A 208 -4.70 3.22 -2.52
N TRP A 209 -4.38 1.95 -2.27
CA TRP A 209 -4.54 0.82 -3.19
C TRP A 209 -5.99 0.58 -3.62
N GLU A 210 -6.88 0.57 -2.63
CA GLU A 210 -8.33 0.50 -2.81
C GLU A 210 -8.87 1.74 -3.51
N GLY A 211 -8.43 2.93 -3.09
CA GLY A 211 -8.80 4.20 -3.69
C GLY A 211 -8.46 4.27 -5.18
N VAL A 212 -7.26 3.83 -5.57
CA VAL A 212 -6.84 3.75 -6.98
C VAL A 212 -7.72 2.77 -7.76
N GLY A 213 -8.08 1.61 -7.18
CA GLY A 213 -8.97 0.63 -7.81
C GLY A 213 -10.40 1.14 -8.03
N LEU A 214 -10.95 1.88 -7.06
CA LEU A 214 -12.25 2.52 -7.21
C LEU A 214 -12.21 3.62 -8.27
N CYS A 215 -11.20 4.48 -8.22
CA CYS A 215 -11.08 5.58 -9.19
C CYS A 215 -10.85 5.06 -10.61
N SER A 216 -10.07 3.98 -10.79
CA SER A 216 -9.89 3.36 -12.10
C SER A 216 -11.20 2.80 -12.65
N TYR A 217 -12.03 2.18 -11.80
CA TYR A 217 -13.36 1.70 -12.21
C TYR A 217 -14.23 2.85 -12.74
N LEU A 218 -14.28 3.97 -12.01
CA LEU A 218 -15.06 5.15 -12.40
C LEU A 218 -14.54 5.82 -13.69
N LEU A 219 -13.22 5.83 -13.90
CA LEU A 219 -12.58 6.45 -15.06
C LEU A 219 -12.63 5.58 -16.32
N ILE A 220 -12.44 4.26 -16.20
CA ILE A 220 -12.61 3.32 -17.33
C ILE A 220 -14.08 3.31 -17.76
N GLY A 221 -15.00 3.28 -16.80
CA GLY A 221 -16.45 3.34 -17.02
C GLY A 221 -17.01 4.75 -17.26
N TYR A 222 -16.17 5.74 -17.60
CA TYR A 222 -16.60 7.14 -17.73
C TYR A 222 -17.75 7.32 -18.74
N TYR A 223 -17.64 6.66 -19.89
CA TYR A 223 -18.70 6.59 -20.90
C TYR A 223 -19.70 5.49 -20.57
N PHE A 224 -20.41 5.65 -19.45
CA PHE A 224 -21.35 4.66 -18.89
C PHE A 224 -22.50 4.28 -19.84
N ASP A 225 -22.82 5.11 -20.85
CA ASP A 225 -23.81 4.81 -21.88
C ASP A 225 -23.33 3.69 -22.84
N ARG A 226 -22.02 3.44 -22.92
CA ARG A 226 -21.43 2.38 -23.76
C ARG A 226 -21.28 1.11 -22.93
N ARG A 227 -21.98 0.05 -23.34
CA ARG A 227 -21.87 -1.29 -22.71
C ARG A 227 -20.43 -1.77 -22.61
N GLU A 228 -19.64 -1.58 -23.67
CA GLU A 228 -18.21 -1.94 -23.71
C GLU A 228 -17.41 -1.30 -22.57
N ALA A 229 -17.61 -0.01 -22.28
CA ALA A 229 -16.90 0.69 -21.22
C ALA A 229 -17.32 0.19 -19.82
N GLY A 230 -18.62 -0.10 -19.64
CA GLY A 230 -19.14 -0.67 -18.39
C GLY A 230 -18.61 -2.08 -18.11
N ASP A 231 -18.56 -2.94 -19.13
CA ASP A 231 -18.04 -4.30 -19.02
C ASP A 231 -16.53 -4.30 -18.78
N ALA A 232 -15.78 -3.45 -19.49
CA ALA A 232 -14.34 -3.26 -19.28
C ALA A 232 -14.02 -2.77 -17.86
N ALA A 233 -14.77 -1.78 -17.36
CA ALA A 233 -14.60 -1.27 -16.00
C ALA A 233 -14.85 -2.37 -14.97
N ARG A 234 -15.94 -3.14 -15.14
CA ARG A 234 -16.27 -4.26 -14.23
C ARG A 234 -15.19 -5.34 -14.25
N LYS A 235 -14.71 -5.73 -15.43
CA LYS A 235 -13.61 -6.69 -15.57
C LYS A 235 -12.37 -6.19 -14.83
N ALA A 236 -11.96 -4.94 -15.05
CA ALA A 236 -10.84 -4.35 -14.34
C ALA A 236 -11.04 -4.34 -12.82
N PHE A 237 -12.22 -3.94 -12.34
CA PHE A 237 -12.47 -3.91 -10.90
C PHE A 237 -12.41 -5.30 -10.26
N ILE A 238 -13.04 -6.30 -10.88
CA ILE A 238 -13.06 -7.68 -10.35
C ILE A 238 -11.67 -8.30 -10.39
N THR A 239 -10.94 -8.18 -11.50
CA THR A 239 -9.61 -8.77 -11.63
C THR A 239 -8.63 -8.15 -10.63
N ASN A 240 -8.70 -6.84 -10.41
CA ASN A 240 -7.91 -6.18 -9.37
C ASN A 240 -8.32 -6.64 -7.97
N ARG A 241 -9.63 -6.78 -7.71
CA ARG A 241 -10.15 -7.21 -6.40
C ARG A 241 -9.64 -8.58 -5.97
N ILE A 242 -9.43 -9.49 -6.91
CA ILE A 242 -8.82 -10.80 -6.66
C ILE A 242 -7.37 -10.62 -6.15
N GLY A 243 -6.60 -9.71 -6.75
CA GLY A 243 -5.28 -9.34 -6.26
C GLY A 243 -5.35 -8.67 -4.88
N ASP A 244 -6.27 -7.73 -4.71
CA ASP A 244 -6.46 -6.96 -3.48
C ASP A 244 -6.76 -7.88 -2.27
N PHE A 245 -7.44 -9.02 -2.50
CA PHE A 245 -7.63 -10.06 -1.49
C PHE A 245 -6.31 -10.68 -1.02
N GLY A 246 -5.41 -11.01 -1.94
CA GLY A 246 -4.06 -11.49 -1.60
C GLY A 246 -3.25 -10.47 -0.81
N PHE A 247 -3.34 -9.20 -1.20
CA PHE A 247 -2.68 -8.11 -0.48
C PHE A 247 -3.25 -7.95 0.94
N ALA A 248 -4.58 -7.98 1.10
CA ALA A 248 -5.22 -7.90 2.41
C ALA A 248 -4.76 -9.03 3.34
N LEU A 249 -4.69 -10.27 2.84
CA LEU A 249 -4.17 -11.40 3.61
C LEU A 249 -2.71 -11.18 4.03
N ALA A 250 -1.87 -10.63 3.14
CA ALA A 250 -0.50 -10.30 3.50
C ALA A 250 -0.41 -9.21 4.58
N VAL A 251 -1.23 -8.17 4.53
CA VAL A 251 -1.28 -7.12 5.57
C VAL A 251 -1.67 -7.72 6.92
N PHE A 252 -2.69 -8.59 6.96
CA PHE A 252 -3.07 -9.28 8.19
C PHE A 252 -1.96 -10.20 8.70
N ALA A 253 -1.27 -10.93 7.82
CA ALA A 253 -0.15 -11.78 8.19
C ALA A 253 1.05 -10.98 8.71
N ILE A 254 1.35 -9.82 8.12
CA ILE A 254 2.38 -8.88 8.59
C ILE A 254 2.04 -8.39 10.00
N ILE A 255 0.80 -7.93 10.22
CA ILE A 255 0.33 -7.50 11.52
C ILE A 255 0.44 -8.61 12.56
N ALA A 256 -0.03 -9.83 12.22
CA ALA A 256 0.00 -10.97 13.12
C ALA A 256 1.43 -11.45 13.45
N THR A 257 2.37 -11.28 12.52
CA THR A 257 3.75 -11.75 12.68
C THR A 257 4.64 -10.73 13.40
N PHE A 258 4.52 -9.45 13.05
CA PHE A 258 5.43 -8.39 13.51
C PHE A 258 4.81 -7.43 14.53
N GLY A 259 3.49 -7.50 14.75
CA GLY A 259 2.78 -6.61 15.67
C GLY A 259 2.79 -5.13 15.27
N SER A 260 3.12 -4.81 14.02
CA SER A 260 3.27 -3.44 13.53
C SER A 260 2.81 -3.30 12.07
N THR A 261 2.29 -2.13 11.73
CA THR A 261 1.97 -1.74 10.35
C THR A 261 3.05 -0.86 9.72
N GLN A 262 4.00 -0.36 10.52
CA GLN A 262 5.01 0.59 10.06
C GLN A 262 6.10 -0.11 9.24
N TYR A 263 6.48 0.47 8.10
CA TYR A 263 7.48 -0.16 7.23
C TYR A 263 8.82 -0.36 7.91
N THR A 264 9.31 0.65 8.61
CA THR A 264 10.62 0.61 9.29
C THR A 264 10.69 -0.52 10.30
N SER A 265 9.71 -0.62 11.19
CA SER A 265 9.61 -1.66 12.20
C SER A 265 9.47 -3.06 11.60
N VAL A 266 8.59 -3.23 10.60
CA VAL A 266 8.40 -4.53 9.93
C VAL A 266 9.67 -4.97 9.21
N MET A 267 10.34 -4.07 8.47
CA MET A 267 11.55 -4.42 7.73
C MET A 267 12.74 -4.69 8.65
N GLU A 268 12.84 -4.02 9.81
CA GLU A 268 13.88 -4.28 10.80
C GLU A 268 13.71 -5.66 11.44
N GLN A 269 12.48 -5.99 11.86
CA GLN A 269 12.16 -7.32 12.40
C GLN A 269 12.30 -8.42 11.33
N ALA A 270 11.89 -8.16 10.09
CA ALA A 270 12.00 -9.15 9.01
C ALA A 270 13.45 -9.61 8.77
N ARG A 271 14.46 -8.75 9.01
CA ARG A 271 15.88 -9.09 8.89
C ARG A 271 16.38 -10.10 9.92
N THR A 272 15.65 -10.29 11.02
CA THR A 272 16.04 -11.27 12.06
C THR A 272 15.53 -12.67 11.76
N TYR A 273 14.64 -12.82 10.77
CA TYR A 273 14.14 -14.14 10.37
C TYR A 273 15.20 -14.88 9.54
N PRO A 274 15.23 -16.23 9.62
CA PRO A 274 16.12 -17.01 8.78
C PRO A 274 15.70 -16.91 7.31
N MET A 275 16.70 -16.98 6.43
CA MET A 275 16.47 -16.98 4.99
C MET A 275 15.89 -18.32 4.54
N GLU A 276 14.74 -18.28 3.86
CA GLU A 276 14.05 -19.45 3.30
C GLU A 276 14.64 -19.80 1.93
N LEU A 277 15.31 -20.95 1.84
CA LEU A 277 15.93 -21.46 0.63
C LEU A 277 14.87 -21.90 -0.41
N ILE A 278 15.29 -22.03 -1.66
CA ILE A 278 14.43 -22.50 -2.76
C ILE A 278 13.75 -23.83 -2.38
N GLY A 279 12.42 -23.87 -2.50
CA GLY A 279 11.59 -25.04 -2.19
C GLY A 279 11.11 -25.10 -0.74
N THR A 280 11.64 -24.27 0.15
CA THR A 280 11.11 -24.12 1.51
C THR A 280 10.01 -23.07 1.56
N TRP A 281 9.01 -23.31 2.40
CA TRP A 281 7.86 -22.43 2.59
C TRP A 281 7.70 -22.13 4.07
N GLY A 282 8.11 -20.94 4.49
CA GLY A 282 7.86 -20.42 5.82
C GLY A 282 6.94 -19.20 5.79
N ILE A 283 6.91 -18.49 6.91
CA ILE A 283 6.03 -17.32 7.07
C ILE A 283 6.38 -16.20 6.08
N MET A 284 7.66 -16.02 5.74
CA MET A 284 8.08 -14.98 4.79
C MET A 284 7.61 -15.31 3.38
N SER A 285 7.69 -16.58 2.96
CA SER A 285 7.13 -17.02 1.68
C SER A 285 5.63 -16.78 1.58
N TRP A 286 4.85 -17.05 2.64
CA TRP A 286 3.39 -16.82 2.63
C TRP A 286 3.03 -15.34 2.58
N ILE A 287 3.73 -14.50 3.35
CA ILE A 287 3.54 -13.04 3.28
C ILE A 287 3.91 -12.52 1.89
N ALA A 288 5.08 -12.93 1.37
CA ALA A 288 5.54 -12.56 0.04
C ALA A 288 4.58 -13.04 -1.07
N LEU A 289 3.97 -14.22 -0.92
CA LEU A 289 2.95 -14.71 -1.86
C LEU A 289 1.71 -13.81 -1.88
N GLY A 290 1.18 -13.42 -0.72
CA GLY A 290 0.02 -12.52 -0.65
C GLY A 290 0.34 -11.14 -1.25
N LEU A 291 1.50 -10.56 -0.92
CA LEU A 291 1.99 -9.32 -1.54
C LEU A 291 2.12 -9.48 -3.06
N PHE A 292 2.70 -10.59 -3.52
CA PHE A 292 2.90 -10.87 -4.94
C PHE A 292 1.56 -10.99 -5.70
N ILE A 293 0.57 -11.68 -5.14
CA ILE A 293 -0.78 -11.78 -5.75
C ILE A 293 -1.42 -10.39 -5.89
N GLY A 294 -1.27 -9.54 -4.85
CA GLY A 294 -1.65 -8.13 -4.92
C GLY A 294 -0.96 -7.40 -6.07
N ALA A 295 0.37 -7.47 -6.10
CA ALA A 295 1.18 -6.84 -7.12
C ALA A 295 0.79 -7.29 -8.54
N CYS A 296 0.54 -8.58 -8.74
CA CYS A 296 0.09 -9.14 -10.02
C CYS A 296 -1.24 -8.56 -10.50
N GLY A 297 -2.20 -8.34 -9.59
CA GLY A 297 -3.49 -7.73 -9.91
C GLY A 297 -3.33 -6.33 -10.49
N LYS A 298 -2.71 -5.42 -9.73
CA LYS A 298 -2.55 -4.01 -10.14
C LYS A 298 -1.57 -3.81 -11.30
N SER A 299 -0.49 -4.59 -11.34
CA SER A 299 0.54 -4.47 -12.39
C SER A 299 0.27 -5.36 -13.60
N ALA A 300 -0.93 -5.92 -13.73
CA ALA A 300 -1.36 -6.72 -14.87
C ALA A 300 -0.36 -7.83 -15.24
N GLN A 301 0.13 -8.56 -14.24
CA GLN A 301 1.01 -9.71 -14.48
C GLN A 301 0.19 -10.97 -14.73
N ILE A 302 0.79 -11.99 -15.36
CA ILE A 302 0.15 -13.30 -15.49
C ILE A 302 -0.16 -13.85 -14.08
N PRO A 303 -1.37 -14.36 -13.81
CA PRO A 303 -2.50 -14.58 -14.73
C PRO A 303 -3.53 -13.43 -14.79
N LEU A 304 -3.36 -12.36 -14.02
CA LEU A 304 -4.32 -11.27 -13.85
C LEU A 304 -4.17 -10.12 -14.87
N TYR A 305 -3.42 -10.29 -15.96
CA TYR A 305 -3.16 -9.24 -16.96
C TYR A 305 -4.38 -8.83 -17.81
N VAL A 306 -5.41 -9.68 -17.84
CA VAL A 306 -6.50 -9.64 -18.84
C VAL A 306 -7.35 -8.37 -18.84
N TRP A 307 -7.30 -7.57 -17.78
CA TRP A 307 -8.09 -6.35 -17.68
C TRP A 307 -7.45 -5.14 -18.38
N LEU A 308 -6.12 -5.13 -18.48
CA LEU A 308 -5.38 -3.93 -18.89
C LEU A 308 -5.64 -3.53 -20.36
N PRO A 309 -5.70 -4.47 -21.33
CA PRO A 309 -6.03 -4.11 -22.72
C PRO A 309 -7.46 -3.57 -22.89
N ASP A 310 -8.42 -4.08 -22.11
CA ASP A 310 -9.82 -3.67 -22.19
C ASP A 310 -10.07 -2.31 -21.50
N ALA A 311 -9.22 -1.95 -20.53
CA ALA A 311 -9.24 -0.64 -19.88
C ALA A 311 -9.03 0.53 -20.87
N MET A 312 -8.56 0.26 -22.09
CA MET A 312 -8.46 1.22 -23.20
C MET A 312 -9.81 1.76 -23.70
N ALA A 313 -10.94 1.20 -23.25
CA ALA A 313 -12.28 1.74 -23.47
C ALA A 313 -12.48 3.14 -22.85
N GLY A 314 -11.67 3.50 -21.84
CA GLY A 314 -11.72 4.81 -21.20
C GLY A 314 -11.21 5.95 -22.10
N PRO A 315 -11.45 7.22 -21.68
CA PRO A 315 -10.87 8.39 -22.35
C PRO A 315 -9.34 8.31 -22.40
N THR A 316 -8.73 8.80 -23.49
CA THR A 316 -7.27 8.72 -23.67
C THR A 316 -6.43 9.30 -22.52
N PRO A 317 -6.80 10.42 -21.85
CA PRO A 317 -6.05 10.89 -20.69
C PRO A 317 -6.06 9.90 -19.51
N VAL A 318 -7.11 9.08 -19.37
CA VAL A 318 -7.18 8.02 -18.35
C VAL A 318 -6.18 6.91 -18.65
N SER A 319 -6.12 6.47 -19.91
CA SER A 319 -5.13 5.49 -20.36
C SER A 319 -3.70 6.00 -20.11
N ALA A 320 -3.42 7.28 -20.38
CA ALA A 320 -2.12 7.87 -20.05
C ALA A 320 -1.82 7.80 -18.55
N LEU A 321 -2.78 8.14 -17.69
CA LEU A 321 -2.58 8.15 -16.23
C LEU A 321 -2.35 6.75 -15.68
N ILE A 322 -3.26 5.81 -15.98
CA ILE A 322 -3.24 4.45 -15.44
C ILE A 322 -2.00 3.69 -15.89
N HIS A 323 -1.57 3.86 -17.16
CA HIS A 323 -0.54 3.02 -17.77
C HIS A 323 0.89 3.59 -17.68
N ALA A 324 1.05 4.91 -17.59
CA ALA A 324 2.39 5.50 -17.57
C ALA A 324 2.94 5.69 -16.16
N ALA A 325 2.14 6.22 -15.22
CA ALA A 325 2.69 6.79 -14.00
C ALA A 325 2.16 6.19 -12.69
N THR A 326 1.06 5.45 -12.71
CA THR A 326 0.27 5.26 -11.47
C THR A 326 -0.13 3.82 -11.17
N MET A 327 -1.34 3.39 -11.58
CA MET A 327 -1.95 2.16 -11.09
C MET A 327 -1.08 0.94 -11.34
N VAL A 328 -0.55 0.81 -12.55
CA VAL A 328 0.22 -0.36 -12.93
C VAL A 328 1.60 -0.41 -12.28
N THR A 329 2.12 0.71 -11.79
CA THR A 329 3.41 0.76 -11.08
C THR A 329 3.24 0.60 -9.56
N ALA A 330 2.01 0.61 -9.04
CA ALA A 330 1.73 0.41 -7.61
C ALA A 330 2.21 -0.95 -7.10
N GLY A 331 2.02 -2.03 -7.88
CA GLY A 331 2.54 -3.36 -7.53
C GLY A 331 4.06 -3.39 -7.44
N LEU A 332 4.74 -2.74 -8.38
CA LEU A 332 6.20 -2.59 -8.36
C LEU A 332 6.68 -1.77 -7.15
N TYR A 333 5.99 -0.67 -6.84
CA TYR A 333 6.27 0.13 -5.65
C TYR A 333 6.17 -0.71 -4.37
N MET A 334 5.12 -1.52 -4.23
CA MET A 334 4.97 -2.41 -3.08
C MET A 334 6.09 -3.46 -3.02
N LEU A 335 6.39 -4.16 -4.13
CA LEU A 335 7.45 -5.17 -4.17
C LEU A 335 8.81 -4.59 -3.75
N THR A 336 9.17 -3.43 -4.31
CA THR A 336 10.41 -2.72 -3.99
C THR A 336 10.44 -2.21 -2.54
N ARG A 337 9.31 -1.71 -2.02
CA ARG A 337 9.15 -1.30 -0.61
C ARG A 337 9.31 -2.47 0.35
N THR A 338 8.86 -3.66 -0.04
CA THR A 338 8.92 -4.90 0.77
C THR A 338 10.10 -5.81 0.42
N ASN A 339 11.16 -5.26 -0.20
CA ASN A 339 12.28 -6.07 -0.71
C ASN A 339 12.87 -7.02 0.35
N VAL A 340 12.94 -6.61 1.62
CA VAL A 340 13.51 -7.42 2.70
C VAL A 340 12.72 -8.72 2.88
N ILE A 341 11.38 -8.65 2.84
CA ILE A 341 10.51 -9.83 2.97
C ILE A 341 10.79 -10.80 1.81
N PHE A 342 10.90 -10.28 0.57
CA PHE A 342 11.21 -11.11 -0.60
C PHE A 342 12.62 -11.70 -0.55
N GLN A 343 13.63 -10.96 -0.10
CA GLN A 343 15.01 -11.47 0.03
C GLN A 343 15.12 -12.62 1.04
N HIS A 344 14.22 -12.68 2.02
CA HIS A 344 14.13 -13.82 2.95
C HIS A 344 13.35 -15.01 2.40
N SER A 345 12.83 -14.94 1.16
CA SER A 345 12.21 -16.06 0.45
C SER A 345 12.76 -16.18 -0.98
N GLN A 346 13.78 -17.01 -1.16
CA GLN A 346 14.36 -17.26 -2.50
C GLN A 346 13.33 -17.87 -3.46
N THR A 347 12.42 -18.70 -2.95
CA THR A 347 11.31 -19.26 -3.73
C THR A 347 10.45 -18.14 -4.32
N MET A 348 10.06 -17.14 -3.52
CA MET A 348 9.21 -16.05 -4.01
C MET A 348 9.95 -15.09 -4.93
N MET A 349 11.23 -14.81 -4.71
CA MET A 349 12.06 -14.07 -5.67
C MET A 349 12.08 -14.75 -7.04
N MET A 350 12.29 -16.07 -7.07
CA MET A 350 12.26 -16.86 -8.30
C MET A 350 10.88 -16.82 -8.98
N VAL A 351 9.80 -16.92 -8.21
CA VAL A 351 8.43 -16.82 -8.75
C VAL A 351 8.19 -15.45 -9.38
N VAL A 352 8.58 -14.36 -8.71
CA VAL A 352 8.49 -12.99 -9.24
C VAL A 352 9.28 -12.87 -10.55
N ALA A 353 10.50 -13.40 -10.59
CA ALA A 353 11.35 -13.38 -11.77
C ALA A 353 10.72 -14.13 -12.96
N ILE A 354 10.26 -15.36 -12.72
CA ILE A 354 9.66 -16.21 -13.76
C ILE A 354 8.38 -15.59 -14.29
N VAL A 355 7.49 -15.14 -13.41
CA VAL A 355 6.21 -14.52 -13.85
C VAL A 355 6.47 -13.21 -14.59
N GLY A 356 7.43 -12.41 -14.15
CA GLY A 356 7.84 -11.19 -14.86
C GLY A 356 8.37 -11.49 -16.27
N ALA A 357 9.28 -12.46 -16.41
CA ALA A 357 9.83 -12.87 -17.70
C ALA A 357 8.75 -13.44 -18.65
N LEU A 358 7.88 -14.31 -18.14
CA LEU A 358 6.77 -14.87 -18.93
C LEU A 358 5.80 -13.77 -19.36
N THR A 359 5.45 -12.85 -18.46
CA THR A 359 4.57 -11.71 -18.77
C THR A 359 5.20 -10.82 -19.85
N ALA A 360 6.51 -10.54 -19.74
CA ALA A 360 7.24 -9.72 -20.69
C ALA A 360 7.16 -10.28 -22.12
N ILE A 361 7.49 -11.56 -22.29
CA ILE A 361 7.51 -12.23 -23.58
C ILE A 361 6.08 -12.39 -24.13
N PHE A 362 5.17 -12.90 -23.30
CA PHE A 362 3.80 -13.19 -23.71
C PHE A 362 3.06 -11.94 -24.16
N ALA A 363 3.17 -10.83 -23.42
CA ALA A 363 2.54 -9.57 -23.80
C ALA A 363 3.15 -8.96 -25.07
N ALA A 364 4.48 -9.07 -25.26
CA ALA A 364 5.13 -8.60 -26.48
C ALA A 364 4.64 -9.35 -27.72
N THR A 365 4.51 -10.68 -27.64
CA THR A 365 4.00 -11.49 -28.76
C THR A 365 2.55 -11.12 -29.11
N ILE A 366 1.69 -10.90 -28.11
CA ILE A 366 0.31 -10.46 -28.36
C ILE A 366 0.30 -9.05 -28.97
N GLY A 367 1.14 -8.13 -28.48
CA GLY A 367 1.24 -6.75 -28.96
C GLY A 367 1.52 -6.65 -30.47
N ILE A 368 2.37 -7.52 -31.02
CA ILE A 368 2.73 -7.54 -32.46
C ILE A 368 1.53 -7.86 -33.36
N THR A 369 0.53 -8.57 -32.83
CA THR A 369 -0.67 -9.00 -33.58
C THR A 369 -1.88 -8.10 -33.35
N GLN A 370 -1.75 -7.04 -32.55
CA GLN A 370 -2.84 -6.10 -32.30
C GLN A 370 -2.98 -5.08 -33.45
N ASN A 371 -4.22 -4.84 -33.88
CA ASN A 371 -4.55 -3.84 -34.90
C ASN A 371 -4.97 -2.48 -34.32
N ASP A 372 -5.24 -2.41 -33.02
CA ASP A 372 -5.65 -1.19 -32.32
C ASP A 372 -4.45 -0.56 -31.59
N ILE A 373 -4.14 0.71 -31.89
CA ILE A 373 -2.96 1.40 -31.35
C ILE A 373 -2.98 1.50 -29.82
N LYS A 374 -4.15 1.69 -29.20
CA LYS A 374 -4.28 1.76 -27.74
C LYS A 374 -4.00 0.39 -27.13
N LYS A 375 -4.50 -0.69 -27.74
CA LYS A 375 -4.22 -2.06 -27.28
C LYS A 375 -2.75 -2.45 -27.47
N VAL A 376 -2.12 -2.05 -28.57
CA VAL A 376 -0.66 -2.22 -28.77
C VAL A 376 0.11 -1.58 -27.62
N LEU A 377 -0.22 -0.32 -27.28
CA LEU A 377 0.41 0.39 -26.16
C LEU A 377 0.12 -0.27 -24.80
N ALA A 378 -1.10 -0.77 -24.59
CA ALA A 378 -1.45 -1.50 -23.37
C ALA A 378 -0.58 -2.75 -23.18
N TYR A 379 -0.42 -3.57 -24.22
CA TYR A 379 0.44 -4.75 -24.16
C TYR A 379 1.93 -4.40 -24.05
N SER A 380 2.37 -3.29 -24.65
CA SER A 380 3.71 -2.74 -24.41
C SER A 380 3.92 -2.44 -22.93
N THR A 381 2.97 -1.78 -22.26
CA THR A 381 3.02 -1.54 -20.81
C THR A 381 3.06 -2.84 -20.01
N VAL A 382 2.22 -3.84 -20.32
CA VAL A 382 2.27 -5.16 -19.65
C VAL A 382 3.67 -5.76 -19.77
N SER A 383 4.26 -5.69 -20.97
CA SER A 383 5.58 -6.25 -21.23
C SER A 383 6.69 -5.53 -20.43
N GLN A 384 6.68 -4.20 -20.42
CA GLN A 384 7.65 -3.38 -19.67
C GLN A 384 7.55 -3.62 -18.16
N LEU A 385 6.34 -3.77 -17.62
CA LEU A 385 6.15 -4.13 -16.21
C LEU A 385 6.66 -5.54 -15.93
N GLY A 386 6.48 -6.49 -16.86
CA GLY A 386 7.09 -7.81 -16.77
C GLY A 386 8.61 -7.74 -16.63
N PHE A 387 9.29 -6.88 -17.40
CA PHE A 387 10.72 -6.63 -17.24
C PHE A 387 11.08 -6.03 -15.88
N MET A 388 10.29 -5.09 -15.38
CA MET A 388 10.51 -4.50 -14.05
C MET A 388 10.31 -5.52 -12.91
N PHE A 389 9.32 -6.41 -13.03
CA PHE A 389 9.11 -7.53 -12.11
C PHE A 389 10.26 -8.52 -12.16
N LEU A 390 10.75 -8.86 -13.37
CA LEU A 390 11.93 -9.69 -13.52
C LEU A 390 13.13 -9.09 -12.79
N ALA A 391 13.39 -7.78 -12.94
CA ALA A 391 14.47 -7.09 -12.23
C ALA A 391 14.33 -7.21 -10.70
N CYS A 392 13.13 -6.97 -10.16
CA CYS A 392 12.87 -7.14 -8.72
C CYS A 392 13.07 -8.60 -8.27
N GLY A 393 12.66 -9.57 -9.08
CA GLY A 393 12.78 -11.00 -8.77
C GLY A 393 14.22 -11.52 -8.75
N VAL A 394 15.14 -10.87 -9.47
CA VAL A 394 16.58 -11.20 -9.42
C VAL A 394 17.36 -10.33 -8.43
N GLY A 395 16.69 -9.42 -7.71
CA GLY A 395 17.30 -8.53 -6.72
C GLY A 395 18.16 -7.41 -7.32
N ALA A 396 17.86 -6.98 -8.55
CA ALA A 396 18.58 -5.93 -9.28
C ALA A 396 18.23 -4.51 -8.84
#